data_AF-A0A9D1YD35-F1
#
_entry.id   AF-A0A9D1YD35-F1
#
_cell.length_a   1.000
_cell.length_b   1.000
_cell.length_c   1.000
_cell.angle_alpha   90.00
_cell.angle_beta   90.00
_cell.angle_gamma   90.00
#
_symmetry.space_group_name_H-M   'P 1'
#
loop_
_entity.id
_entity.type
_entity.pdbx_description
1 polymer ?
#
loop_
_entity_poly.entity_id
_entity_poly.type
_entity_poly.pdbx_seq_one_letter_code
_entity_poly.pdbx_strand_id
1 'polypeptide(L)'
;GEGIFRGDGAFGQFGVVCKNQDLVVIIQSASMRLQAVLSAVWDKLLPQLSDHPLQETDASLLLQHRLAHLELHPLLGMRNPGAEESLHGAEYLPDQPVPSLADWIGGVGKFQPAGGKLLSLGFVCQDDDVRLRFVQDNGTFDLAVGMTGHFARTEIDGVPYGANGAWRAKDKLEVHLRSARLAGGKRFVFHFAGSKLTVSADSTIPEIGGLADPLTPTYTFTLREGEINTKTKMYWEVND
;
A
#
# COMPACT_ATOMS: atom_id res chain seq x y z
N GLY A 1 -30.15 13.16 -18.47
CA GLY A 1 -30.34 14.42 -19.22
C GLY A 1 -29.86 14.20 -20.62
N GLU A 2 -30.52 14.81 -21.60
CA GLU A 2 -30.09 14.76 -23.00
C GLU A 2 -28.60 15.17 -23.08
N GLY A 3 -27.77 14.37 -23.76
CA GLY A 3 -26.33 14.65 -23.90
C GLY A 3 -25.41 14.21 -22.74
N ILE A 4 -25.92 13.56 -21.68
CA ILE A 4 -25.08 12.99 -20.61
C ILE A 4 -24.97 11.48 -20.74
N PHE A 5 -23.74 10.96 -20.83
CA PHE A 5 -23.44 9.53 -20.85
C PHE A 5 -22.54 9.20 -19.66
N ARG A 6 -22.78 8.05 -19.02
CA ARG A 6 -22.02 7.61 -17.85
C ARG A 6 -21.65 6.14 -17.94
N GLY A 7 -20.39 5.82 -17.65
CA GLY A 7 -19.92 4.48 -17.36
C GLY A 7 -19.53 4.37 -15.89
N ASP A 8 -19.94 3.27 -15.25
CA ASP A 8 -19.70 3.00 -13.84
C ASP A 8 -18.77 1.79 -13.71
N GLY A 9 -17.70 1.95 -12.94
CA GLY A 9 -16.87 0.86 -12.47
C GLY A 9 -16.97 0.70 -10.96
N ALA A 10 -16.57 -0.48 -10.48
CA ALA A 10 -16.57 -0.77 -9.05
C ALA A 10 -15.71 0.24 -8.25
N PHE A 11 -16.01 0.43 -6.96
CA PHE A 11 -15.25 1.29 -6.05
C PHE A 11 -15.21 2.79 -6.41
N GLY A 12 -16.17 3.24 -7.23
CA GLY A 12 -16.41 4.66 -7.48
C GLY A 12 -15.64 5.18 -8.69
N GLN A 13 -15.29 4.27 -9.59
CA GLN A 13 -14.74 4.61 -10.90
C GLN A 13 -15.87 5.15 -11.77
N PHE A 14 -15.72 6.34 -12.33
CA PHE A 14 -16.75 6.91 -13.20
C PHE A 14 -16.11 7.55 -14.44
N GLY A 15 -16.74 7.32 -15.59
CA GLY A 15 -16.55 8.14 -16.78
C GLY A 15 -17.84 8.86 -17.09
N VAL A 16 -17.84 10.19 -17.06
CA VAL A 16 -19.02 11.02 -17.36
C VAL A 16 -18.70 11.89 -18.57
N VAL A 17 -19.52 11.81 -19.61
CA VAL A 17 -19.47 12.69 -20.78
C VAL A 17 -20.64 13.65 -20.70
N CYS A 18 -20.34 14.95 -20.69
CA CYS A 18 -21.29 16.06 -20.63
C CYS A 18 -21.23 16.84 -21.95
N LYS A 19 -21.96 16.39 -22.97
CA LYS A 19 -21.86 16.94 -24.34
C LYS A 19 -22.15 18.43 -24.41
N ASN A 20 -23.14 18.90 -23.67
CA ASN A 20 -23.57 20.30 -23.71
C ASN A 20 -22.51 21.24 -23.11
N GLN A 21 -21.61 20.73 -22.28
CA GLN A 21 -20.52 21.46 -21.64
C GLN A 21 -19.16 21.17 -22.28
N ASP A 22 -19.11 20.39 -23.37
CA ASP A 22 -17.88 19.87 -23.98
C ASP A 22 -16.89 19.30 -22.96
N LEU A 23 -17.40 18.52 -21.98
CA LEU A 23 -16.62 18.05 -20.84
C LEU A 23 -16.64 16.53 -20.73
N VAL A 24 -15.47 15.96 -20.43
CA VAL A 24 -15.32 14.58 -19.96
C VAL A 24 -14.73 14.57 -18.56
N VAL A 25 -15.41 13.92 -17.63
CA VAL A 25 -14.93 13.72 -16.25
C VAL A 25 -14.56 12.25 -16.07
N ILE A 26 -13.29 12.01 -15.75
CA ILE A 26 -12.79 10.69 -15.36
C ILE A 26 -12.47 10.71 -13.88
N ILE A 27 -13.14 9.86 -13.11
CA ILE A 27 -12.91 9.70 -11.68
C ILE A 27 -12.24 8.35 -11.46
N GLN A 28 -11.02 8.41 -10.92
CA GLN A 28 -10.31 7.26 -10.39
C GLN A 28 -10.42 7.25 -8.86
N SER A 29 -10.98 6.20 -8.29
CA SER A 29 -11.35 6.11 -6.88
C SER A 29 -11.19 4.69 -6.35
N ALA A 30 -11.05 4.61 -5.03
CA ALA A 30 -11.13 3.38 -4.25
C ALA A 30 -11.95 3.68 -2.98
N SER A 31 -13.21 4.09 -3.18
CA SER A 31 -14.07 4.63 -2.13
C SER A 31 -15.37 3.84 -2.01
N MET A 32 -15.83 3.64 -0.78
CA MET A 32 -17.15 3.06 -0.50
C MET A 32 -18.27 4.11 -0.54
N ARG A 33 -17.94 5.41 -0.65
CA ARG A 33 -18.91 6.51 -0.74
C ARG A 33 -19.20 6.88 -2.19
N LEU A 34 -19.62 5.89 -2.97
CA LEU A 34 -19.76 5.96 -4.44
C LEU A 34 -20.58 7.18 -4.91
N GLN A 35 -21.78 7.32 -4.38
CA GLN A 35 -22.70 8.38 -4.79
C GLN A 35 -22.21 9.77 -4.40
N ALA A 36 -21.50 9.92 -3.28
CA ALA A 36 -21.05 11.24 -2.82
C ALA A 36 -20.02 11.85 -3.77
N VAL A 37 -19.11 11.03 -4.30
CA VAL A 37 -18.10 11.47 -5.27
C VAL A 37 -18.77 11.88 -6.57
N LEU A 38 -19.76 11.10 -7.02
CA LEU A 38 -20.51 11.41 -8.23
C LEU A 38 -21.34 12.69 -8.06
N SER A 39 -22.07 12.84 -6.97
CA SER A 39 -22.88 14.04 -6.65
C SER A 39 -22.05 15.31 -6.66
N ALA A 40 -20.79 15.28 -6.22
CA ALA A 40 -19.91 16.45 -6.27
C ALA A 40 -19.72 17.02 -7.69
N VAL A 41 -19.81 16.19 -8.74
CA VAL A 41 -19.76 16.68 -10.12
C VAL A 41 -20.93 17.62 -10.41
N TRP A 42 -22.15 17.22 -10.07
CA TRP A 42 -23.35 18.05 -10.31
C TRP A 42 -23.46 19.21 -9.32
N ASP A 43 -23.11 18.98 -8.06
CA ASP A 43 -23.33 19.96 -6.99
C ASP A 43 -22.24 21.05 -6.95
N LYS A 44 -21.03 20.75 -7.44
CA LYS A 44 -19.84 21.61 -7.28
C LYS A 44 -19.13 21.92 -8.60
N LEU A 45 -18.94 20.95 -9.49
CA LEU A 45 -18.14 21.16 -10.71
C LEU A 45 -18.96 21.81 -11.82
N LEU A 46 -20.03 21.15 -12.27
CA LEU A 46 -20.82 21.61 -13.43
C LEU A 46 -21.39 23.03 -13.27
N PRO A 47 -21.89 23.47 -12.11
CA PRO A 47 -22.42 24.83 -11.94
C PRO A 47 -21.37 25.93 -12.05
N GLN A 48 -20.08 25.58 -12.00
CA GLN A 48 -18.96 26.53 -12.00
C GLN A 48 -18.23 26.59 -13.35
N LEU A 49 -18.64 25.79 -14.35
CA LEU A 49 -18.07 25.84 -15.68
C LEU A 49 -18.43 27.16 -16.38
N SER A 50 -17.47 27.70 -17.13
CA SER A 50 -17.62 28.93 -17.89
C SER A 50 -16.84 28.83 -19.20
N ASP A 51 -17.35 29.48 -20.26
CA ASP A 51 -16.69 29.60 -21.55
C ASP A 51 -15.55 30.64 -21.53
N HIS A 52 -15.36 31.33 -20.41
CA HIS A 52 -14.27 32.28 -20.20
C HIS A 52 -13.29 31.78 -19.14
N PRO A 53 -11.99 32.08 -19.27
CA PRO A 53 -11.02 31.76 -18.25
C PRO A 53 -11.44 32.29 -16.87
N LEU A 54 -11.40 31.42 -15.87
CA LEU A 54 -11.63 31.82 -14.49
C LEU A 54 -10.43 32.61 -13.97
N GLN A 55 -10.70 33.67 -13.21
CA GLN A 55 -9.64 34.41 -12.53
C GLN A 55 -8.99 33.54 -11.46
N GLU A 56 -7.66 33.58 -11.35
CA GLU A 56 -6.97 32.94 -10.24
C GLU A 56 -7.38 33.58 -8.91
N THR A 57 -7.64 32.72 -7.92
CA THR A 57 -7.99 33.11 -6.56
C THR A 57 -7.10 32.35 -5.58
N ASP A 58 -7.13 32.73 -4.30
CA ASP A 58 -6.42 32.02 -3.22
C ASP A 58 -6.79 30.53 -3.16
N ALA A 59 -7.97 30.14 -3.65
CA ALA A 59 -8.39 28.75 -3.75
C ALA A 59 -7.52 27.93 -4.72
N SER A 60 -6.99 28.54 -5.78
CA SER A 60 -6.05 27.90 -6.72
C SER A 60 -4.75 27.54 -6.00
N LEU A 61 -4.19 28.49 -5.23
CA LEU A 61 -2.98 28.24 -4.44
C LEU A 61 -3.19 27.16 -3.38
N LEU A 62 -4.33 27.19 -2.68
CA LEU A 62 -4.69 26.14 -1.71
C LEU A 62 -4.81 24.77 -2.38
N LEU A 63 -5.42 24.70 -3.56
CA LEU A 63 -5.55 23.44 -4.32
C LEU A 63 -4.18 22.93 -4.76
N GLN A 64 -3.31 23.79 -5.31
CA GLN A 64 -1.95 23.44 -5.70
C GLN A 64 -1.15 22.90 -4.50
N HIS A 65 -1.23 23.57 -3.35
CA HIS A 65 -0.59 23.11 -2.13
C HIS A 65 -1.13 21.74 -1.68
N ARG A 66 -2.44 21.53 -1.73
CA ARG A 66 -3.05 20.23 -1.38
C ARG A 66 -2.62 19.11 -2.32
N LEU A 67 -2.53 19.39 -3.62
CA LEU A 67 -2.11 18.40 -4.63
C LEU A 67 -0.62 18.07 -4.49
N ALA A 68 0.22 19.07 -4.20
CA ALA A 68 1.66 18.88 -4.00
C ALA A 68 2.00 18.01 -2.79
N HIS A 69 1.14 17.98 -1.77
CA HIS A 69 1.34 17.21 -0.54
C HIS A 69 0.35 16.05 -0.40
N LEU A 70 -0.35 15.68 -1.48
CA LEU A 70 -1.35 14.62 -1.42
C LEU A 70 -0.67 13.27 -1.26
N GLU A 71 -0.89 12.65 -0.11
CA GLU A 71 -0.46 11.29 0.18
C GLU A 71 -1.60 10.45 0.74
N LEU A 72 -1.44 9.14 0.64
CA LEU A 72 -2.31 8.21 1.35
C LEU A 72 -2.03 8.33 2.84
N HIS A 73 -3.08 8.43 3.66
CA HIS A 73 -2.92 8.55 5.10
C HIS A 73 -2.01 7.43 5.64
N PRO A 74 -0.82 7.77 6.15
CA PRO A 74 0.15 6.79 6.61
C PRO A 74 -0.23 6.30 8.01
N LEU A 75 0.33 5.17 8.41
CA LEU A 75 0.42 4.79 9.82
C LEU A 75 1.31 5.80 10.53
N LEU A 76 1.01 6.09 11.79
CA LEU A 76 1.92 6.85 12.64
C LEU A 76 3.23 6.06 12.77
N GLY A 77 4.34 6.64 12.29
CA GLY A 77 5.64 5.98 12.30
C GLY A 77 6.10 5.68 13.73
N MET A 78 6.46 4.42 13.99
CA MET A 78 7.07 3.97 15.24
C MET A 78 8.21 3.03 14.90
N ARG A 79 9.42 3.35 15.40
CA ARG A 79 10.66 2.61 15.16
C ARG A 79 11.00 1.69 16.33
N ASN A 80 11.72 0.61 16.04
CA ASN A 80 12.38 -0.22 17.05
C ASN A 80 13.79 -0.56 16.58
N PRO A 81 14.78 0.35 16.79
CA PRO A 81 16.12 0.21 16.22
C PRO A 81 16.81 -1.10 16.59
N GLY A 82 16.64 -1.61 17.81
CA GLY A 82 17.25 -2.88 18.21
C GLY A 82 16.64 -4.09 17.50
N ALA A 83 15.33 -4.08 17.25
CA ALA A 83 14.70 -5.11 16.44
C ALA A 83 15.11 -5.00 14.96
N GLU A 84 15.13 -3.79 14.42
CA GLU A 84 15.55 -3.50 13.04
C GLU A 84 17.00 -3.94 12.80
N GLU A 85 17.93 -3.63 13.69
CA GLU A 85 19.32 -4.10 13.62
C GLU A 85 19.40 -5.63 13.62
N SER A 86 18.65 -6.30 14.51
CA SER A 86 18.62 -7.76 14.56
C SER A 86 18.01 -8.39 13.30
N LEU A 87 17.11 -7.69 12.62
CA LEU A 87 16.47 -8.15 11.39
C LEU A 87 17.35 -7.94 10.15
N HIS A 88 18.38 -7.11 10.21
CA HIS A 88 19.24 -6.88 9.06
C HIS A 88 19.90 -8.19 8.58
N GLY A 89 19.60 -8.59 7.34
CA GLY A 89 20.12 -9.82 6.75
C GLY A 89 19.35 -11.09 7.16
N ALA A 90 18.32 -10.97 8.00
CA ALA A 90 17.46 -12.09 8.35
C ALA A 90 16.74 -12.63 7.10
N GLU A 91 16.80 -13.94 6.88
CA GLU A 91 16.13 -14.62 5.77
C GLU A 91 15.21 -15.71 6.31
N TYR A 92 13.91 -15.59 6.04
CA TYR A 92 12.86 -16.51 6.46
C TYR A 92 12.38 -17.36 5.29
N LEU A 93 12.42 -18.68 5.46
CA LEU A 93 11.92 -19.66 4.49
C LEU A 93 10.46 -19.98 4.80
N PRO A 94 9.56 -20.00 3.80
CA PRO A 94 8.15 -20.29 4.02
C PRO A 94 7.94 -21.76 4.39
N ASP A 95 7.17 -22.03 5.45
CA ASP A 95 6.82 -23.40 5.89
C ASP A 95 5.73 -24.04 5.01
N GLN A 96 5.12 -23.26 4.13
CA GLN A 96 4.04 -23.62 3.21
C GLN A 96 4.12 -22.77 1.93
N PRO A 97 3.51 -23.16 0.80
CA PRO A 97 3.54 -22.33 -0.41
C PRO A 97 2.99 -20.91 -0.17
N VAL A 98 3.79 -19.91 -0.52
CA VAL A 98 3.42 -18.48 -0.48
C VAL A 98 3.46 -17.93 -1.91
N PRO A 99 2.44 -17.18 -2.35
CA PRO A 99 2.45 -16.58 -3.69
C PRO A 99 3.58 -15.57 -3.88
N SER A 100 3.86 -15.18 -5.14
CA SER A 100 4.79 -14.10 -5.48
C SER A 100 4.41 -12.78 -4.82
N LEU A 101 5.35 -11.82 -4.74
CA LEU A 101 5.11 -10.47 -4.18
C LEU A 101 3.81 -9.84 -4.69
N ALA A 102 3.63 -9.81 -6.02
CA ALA A 102 2.49 -9.16 -6.64
C ALA A 102 1.17 -9.84 -6.29
N ASP A 103 1.15 -11.17 -6.20
CA ASP A 103 -0.02 -11.96 -5.82
C ASP A 103 -0.27 -11.92 -4.31
N TRP A 104 0.79 -11.79 -3.50
CA TRP A 104 0.68 -11.69 -2.05
C TRP A 104 0.14 -10.34 -1.61
N ILE A 105 0.62 -9.23 -2.19
CA ILE A 105 0.05 -7.89 -1.96
C ILE A 105 -1.39 -7.81 -2.45
N GLY A 106 -1.69 -8.43 -3.60
CA GLY A 106 -3.02 -8.43 -4.19
C GLY A 106 -3.49 -7.03 -4.58
N GLY A 107 -4.80 -6.83 -4.48
CA GLY A 107 -5.48 -5.61 -4.84
C GLY A 107 -6.73 -5.90 -5.65
N VAL A 108 -7.74 -5.08 -5.39
CA VAL A 108 -9.04 -5.17 -6.03
C VAL A 108 -8.92 -4.96 -7.54
N GLY A 109 -9.64 -5.79 -8.30
CA GLY A 109 -9.61 -5.78 -9.76
C GLY A 109 -8.47 -6.61 -10.37
N LYS A 110 -7.74 -7.38 -9.56
CA LYS A 110 -6.78 -8.37 -10.04
C LYS A 110 -7.49 -9.69 -10.39
N PHE A 111 -7.78 -9.89 -11.67
CA PHE A 111 -8.55 -11.04 -12.15
C PHE A 111 -7.71 -12.27 -12.50
N GLN A 112 -6.41 -12.10 -12.70
CA GLN A 112 -5.47 -13.18 -12.99
C GLN A 112 -4.24 -13.05 -12.09
N PRO A 113 -3.74 -14.16 -11.52
CA PRO A 113 -2.50 -14.14 -10.78
C PRO A 113 -1.35 -13.78 -11.72
N ALA A 114 -0.38 -13.04 -11.20
CA ALA A 114 0.89 -12.81 -11.89
C ALA A 114 1.71 -14.12 -11.97
N GLY A 115 1.48 -15.05 -11.05
CA GLY A 115 2.18 -16.31 -10.96
C GLY A 115 3.51 -16.20 -10.22
N GLY A 116 4.20 -17.33 -10.11
CA GLY A 116 5.42 -17.47 -9.31
C GLY A 116 5.15 -17.71 -7.83
N LYS A 117 6.21 -17.99 -7.09
CA LYS A 117 6.15 -18.28 -5.64
C LYS A 117 7.31 -17.63 -4.90
N LEU A 118 7.06 -17.29 -3.65
CA LEU A 118 8.10 -16.84 -2.74
C LEU A 118 8.95 -18.03 -2.30
N LEU A 119 10.27 -17.87 -2.39
CA LEU A 119 11.28 -18.83 -1.93
C LEU A 119 11.84 -18.42 -0.56
N SER A 120 12.03 -17.12 -0.33
CA SER A 120 12.37 -16.57 0.97
C SER A 120 11.92 -15.11 1.12
N LEU A 121 11.69 -14.71 2.37
CA LEU A 121 11.42 -13.34 2.78
C LEU A 121 12.59 -12.85 3.62
N GLY A 122 13.28 -11.82 3.14
CA GLY A 122 14.37 -11.17 3.83
C GLY A 122 13.99 -9.80 4.40
N PHE A 123 14.74 -9.37 5.41
CA PHE A 123 14.67 -8.01 5.95
C PHE A 123 16.03 -7.33 5.77
N VAL A 124 16.02 -6.13 5.20
CA VAL A 124 17.22 -5.28 5.07
C VAL A 124 16.94 -4.03 5.87
N CYS A 125 17.64 -3.86 6.99
CA CYS A 125 17.47 -2.72 7.88
C CYS A 125 18.82 -2.03 8.07
N GLN A 126 19.02 -0.89 7.44
CA GLN A 126 20.25 -0.11 7.56
C GLN A 126 19.87 1.35 7.77
N ASP A 127 20.20 1.89 8.95
CA ASP A 127 19.83 3.25 9.35
C ASP A 127 18.30 3.49 9.22
N ASP A 128 17.90 4.37 8.30
CA ASP A 128 16.49 4.65 7.99
C ASP A 128 15.95 3.83 6.80
N ASP A 129 16.81 3.05 6.14
CA ASP A 129 16.44 2.17 5.04
C ASP A 129 15.97 0.82 5.58
N VAL A 130 14.65 0.66 5.65
CA VAL A 130 14.01 -0.62 5.95
C VAL A 130 13.38 -1.17 4.67
N ARG A 131 13.78 -2.37 4.26
CA ARG A 131 13.25 -3.06 3.09
C ARG A 131 12.82 -4.48 3.39
N LEU A 132 11.77 -4.91 2.71
CA LEU A 132 11.37 -6.31 2.59
C LEU A 132 11.96 -6.87 1.29
N ARG A 133 12.80 -7.88 1.39
CA ARG A 133 13.40 -8.58 0.26
C ARG A 133 12.59 -9.83 -0.08
N PHE A 134 12.08 -9.90 -1.29
CA PHE A 134 11.31 -11.03 -1.80
C PHE A 134 12.18 -11.81 -2.77
N VAL A 135 12.67 -12.98 -2.36
CA VAL A 135 13.34 -13.91 -3.27
C VAL A 135 12.28 -14.85 -3.80
N GLN A 136 12.08 -14.84 -5.11
CA GLN A 136 11.08 -15.63 -5.81
C GLN A 136 11.74 -16.54 -6.84
N ASP A 137 10.97 -17.49 -7.38
CA ASP A 137 11.43 -18.36 -8.47
C ASP A 137 11.66 -17.63 -9.80
N ASN A 138 11.22 -16.37 -9.91
CA ASN A 138 11.39 -15.53 -11.08
C ASN A 138 12.26 -14.28 -10.84
N GLY A 139 12.87 -14.11 -9.66
CA GLY A 139 13.74 -12.98 -9.38
C GLY A 139 13.79 -12.57 -7.91
N THR A 140 14.56 -11.53 -7.62
CA THR A 140 14.67 -10.94 -6.28
C THR A 140 14.24 -9.48 -6.34
N PHE A 141 13.34 -9.10 -5.43
CA PHE A 141 12.75 -7.76 -5.42
C PHE A 141 12.81 -7.17 -4.01
N ASP A 142 13.32 -5.94 -3.87
CA ASP A 142 13.38 -5.23 -2.60
C ASP A 142 12.32 -4.13 -2.57
N LEU A 143 11.38 -4.21 -1.61
CA LEU A 143 10.41 -3.14 -1.35
C LEU A 143 10.86 -2.28 -0.18
N ALA A 144 11.13 -1.00 -0.42
CA ALA A 144 11.36 -0.02 0.63
C ALA A 144 10.09 0.22 1.45
N VAL A 145 10.24 0.29 2.77
CA VAL A 145 9.19 0.52 3.76
C VAL A 145 9.44 1.84 4.45
N GLY A 146 8.53 2.79 4.28
CA GLY A 146 8.63 4.07 4.97
C GLY A 146 8.24 3.92 6.43
N MET A 147 9.19 4.11 7.34
CA MET A 147 9.02 3.89 8.78
C MET A 147 8.82 5.18 9.59
N THR A 148 8.88 6.34 8.94
CA THR A 148 8.77 7.68 9.54
C THR A 148 7.41 8.33 9.32
N GLY A 149 6.38 7.51 9.10
CA GLY A 149 5.02 7.99 8.89
C GLY A 149 4.75 8.49 7.48
N HIS A 150 5.46 7.97 6.47
CA HIS A 150 5.16 8.20 5.05
C HIS A 150 5.29 6.89 4.27
N PHE A 151 4.65 6.80 3.11
CA PHE A 151 4.88 5.70 2.19
C PHE A 151 6.21 5.86 1.48
N ALA A 152 7.06 4.83 1.54
CA ALA A 152 8.17 4.69 0.60
C ALA A 152 7.65 4.10 -0.71
N ARG A 153 8.10 4.67 -1.84
CA ARG A 153 7.78 4.19 -3.18
C ARG A 153 8.91 3.31 -3.70
N THR A 154 8.55 2.16 -4.26
CA THR A 154 9.45 1.29 -5.03
C THR A 154 8.84 1.01 -6.38
N GLU A 155 9.64 0.95 -7.45
CA GLU A 155 9.19 0.53 -8.77
C GLU A 155 9.75 -0.84 -9.11
N ILE A 156 8.86 -1.79 -9.45
CA ILE A 156 9.22 -3.17 -9.83
C ILE A 156 8.56 -3.44 -11.17
N ASP A 157 9.35 -3.75 -12.19
CA ASP A 157 8.88 -4.03 -13.56
C ASP A 157 7.89 -2.98 -14.11
N GLY A 158 8.16 -1.69 -13.83
CA GLY A 158 7.30 -0.56 -14.25
C GLY A 158 5.99 -0.43 -13.46
N VAL A 159 5.80 -1.24 -12.41
CA VAL A 159 4.68 -1.16 -11.48
C VAL A 159 5.14 -0.41 -10.21
N PRO A 160 4.55 0.75 -9.90
CA PRO A 160 4.81 1.44 -8.65
C PRO A 160 4.10 0.74 -7.48
N TYR A 161 4.88 0.42 -6.46
CA TYR A 161 4.43 -0.08 -5.17
C TYR A 161 4.70 0.97 -4.08
N GLY A 162 3.85 0.99 -3.07
CA GLY A 162 4.02 1.80 -1.87
C GLY A 162 4.01 0.91 -0.64
N ALA A 163 4.94 1.16 0.29
CA ALA A 163 4.92 0.54 1.62
C ALA A 163 5.12 1.56 2.73
N ASN A 164 4.32 1.44 3.80
CA ASN A 164 4.46 2.21 5.03
C ASN A 164 4.34 1.27 6.23
N GLY A 165 5.27 1.38 7.18
CA GLY A 165 5.36 0.47 8.31
C GLY A 165 5.45 1.18 9.65
N ALA A 166 5.08 0.46 10.70
CA ALA A 166 5.21 0.89 12.08
C ALA A 166 5.30 -0.32 13.02
N TRP A 167 6.17 -0.25 14.01
CA TRP A 167 6.19 -1.21 15.10
C TRP A 167 5.01 -0.97 16.05
N ARG A 168 4.24 -2.03 16.33
CA ARG A 168 3.09 -1.99 17.26
C ARG A 168 3.35 -2.66 18.60
N ALA A 169 4.37 -3.51 18.64
CA ALA A 169 4.89 -4.16 19.83
C ALA A 169 6.37 -4.49 19.59
N LYS A 170 7.07 -4.96 20.63
CA LYS A 170 8.49 -5.34 20.52
C LYS A 170 8.75 -6.34 19.38
N ASP A 171 7.79 -7.22 19.12
CA ASP A 171 7.88 -8.38 18.23
C ASP A 171 6.88 -8.31 17.06
N LYS A 172 6.22 -7.17 16.85
CA LYS A 172 5.20 -7.01 15.79
C LYS A 172 5.45 -5.78 14.95
N LEU A 173 5.82 -6.02 13.69
CA LEU A 173 5.90 -5.01 12.65
C LEU A 173 4.62 -5.05 11.81
N GLU A 174 3.90 -3.93 11.73
CA GLU A 174 2.81 -3.76 10.78
C GLU A 174 3.33 -3.06 9.52
N VAL A 175 2.95 -3.56 8.34
CA VAL A 175 3.28 -2.91 7.06
C VAL A 175 2.05 -2.87 6.18
N HIS A 176 1.67 -1.68 5.76
CA HIS A 176 0.69 -1.46 4.70
C HIS A 176 1.42 -1.48 3.34
N LEU A 177 1.08 -2.46 2.51
CA LEU A 177 1.61 -2.66 1.17
C LEU A 177 0.53 -2.49 0.11
N ARG A 178 0.86 -1.81 -0.99
CA ARG A 178 -0.06 -1.65 -2.12
C ARG A 178 0.64 -1.50 -3.46
N SER A 179 -0.01 -1.96 -4.52
CA SER A 179 0.28 -1.54 -5.89
C SER A 179 -0.51 -0.27 -6.20
N ALA A 180 0.11 0.74 -6.81
CA ALA A 180 -0.62 1.94 -7.25
C ALA A 180 -1.42 1.71 -8.56
N ARG A 181 -1.33 0.50 -9.15
CA ARG A 181 -2.13 0.10 -10.32
C ARG A 181 -3.47 -0.53 -9.94
N LEU A 182 -3.67 -0.88 -8.66
CA LEU A 182 -4.86 -1.57 -8.17
C LEU A 182 -5.53 -0.75 -7.07
N ALA A 183 -6.82 -0.99 -6.88
CA ALA A 183 -7.55 -0.42 -5.75
C ALA A 183 -7.21 -1.21 -4.47
N GLY A 184 -6.95 -0.49 -3.38
CA GLY A 184 -6.56 -1.10 -2.11
C GLY A 184 -5.13 -1.66 -2.12
N GLY A 185 -4.98 -2.82 -1.48
CA GLY A 185 -3.72 -3.42 -1.03
C GLY A 185 -3.96 -4.17 0.27
N LYS A 186 -2.90 -4.55 0.97
CA LYS A 186 -2.98 -5.33 2.21
C LYS A 186 -2.21 -4.70 3.34
N ARG A 187 -2.68 -4.99 4.55
CA ARG A 187 -2.05 -4.62 5.81
C ARG A 187 -1.53 -5.89 6.46
N PHE A 188 -0.21 -6.05 6.41
CA PHE A 188 0.50 -7.21 6.94
C PHE A 188 0.93 -6.98 8.38
N VAL A 189 0.92 -8.06 9.15
CA VAL A 189 1.46 -8.09 10.51
C VAL A 189 2.50 -9.19 10.57
N PHE A 190 3.76 -8.80 10.66
CA PHE A 190 4.90 -9.69 10.86
C PHE A 190 5.10 -9.87 12.36
N HIS A 191 4.78 -11.05 12.87
CA HIS A 191 4.98 -11.42 14.28
C HIS A 191 6.20 -12.33 14.40
N PHE A 192 7.25 -11.82 15.02
CA PHE A 192 8.51 -12.51 15.24
C PHE A 192 8.49 -13.28 16.57
N ALA A 193 8.88 -14.55 16.55
CA ALA A 193 8.95 -15.41 17.74
C ALA A 193 10.22 -16.27 17.66
N GLY A 194 11.38 -15.65 17.95
CA GLY A 194 12.69 -16.28 17.77
C GLY A 194 12.93 -16.64 16.31
N SER A 195 13.16 -17.92 16.01
CA SER A 195 13.34 -18.42 14.65
C SER A 195 12.06 -18.54 13.84
N LYS A 196 10.88 -18.30 14.44
CA LYS A 196 9.59 -18.35 13.75
C LYS A 196 9.09 -16.96 13.40
N LEU A 197 8.50 -16.84 12.21
CA LEU A 197 7.77 -15.65 11.77
C LEU A 197 6.36 -16.08 11.38
N THR A 198 5.35 -15.43 11.97
CA THR A 198 3.95 -15.57 11.57
C THR A 198 3.51 -14.30 10.87
N VAL A 199 2.93 -14.42 9.68
CA VAL A 199 2.42 -13.29 8.90
C VAL A 199 0.94 -13.44 8.67
N SER A 200 0.15 -12.50 9.18
CA SER A 200 -1.27 -12.34 8.85
C SER A 200 -1.47 -11.09 8.01
N ALA A 201 -2.54 -11.04 7.22
CA ALA A 201 -2.84 -9.85 6.42
C ALA A 201 -4.33 -9.64 6.18
N ASP A 202 -4.75 -8.39 6.30
CA ASP A 202 -6.11 -7.95 6.00
C ASP A 202 -6.12 -7.07 4.75
N SER A 203 -7.22 -7.14 3.99
CA SER A 203 -7.48 -6.19 2.91
C SER A 203 -7.63 -4.77 3.48
N THR A 204 -7.08 -3.79 2.77
CA THR A 204 -7.24 -2.36 3.10
C THR A 204 -8.58 -1.79 2.64
N ILE A 205 -9.33 -2.58 1.85
CA ILE A 205 -10.73 -2.33 1.51
C ILE A 205 -11.57 -3.32 2.33
N PRO A 206 -12.58 -2.85 3.11
CA PRO A 206 -13.37 -3.69 4.00
C PRO A 206 -14.45 -4.49 3.24
N GLU A 207 -14.03 -5.26 2.25
CA GLU A 207 -14.88 -6.12 1.43
C GLU A 207 -14.16 -7.45 1.20
N ILE A 208 -14.92 -8.54 1.18
CA ILE A 208 -14.40 -9.91 1.03
C ILE A 208 -15.11 -10.56 -0.15
N GLY A 209 -14.32 -11.11 -1.08
CA GLY A 209 -14.83 -11.84 -2.24
C GLY A 209 -15.35 -10.96 -3.38
N GLY A 210 -15.91 -11.60 -4.41
CA GLY A 210 -16.35 -10.91 -5.62
C GLY A 210 -15.17 -10.26 -6.37
N LEU A 211 -15.17 -8.92 -6.43
CA LEU A 211 -14.07 -8.13 -7.00
C LEU A 211 -12.93 -7.86 -6.02
N ALA A 212 -13.14 -8.14 -4.73
CA ALA A 212 -12.14 -7.97 -3.68
C ALA A 212 -11.20 -9.17 -3.57
N ASP A 213 -10.07 -8.95 -2.91
CA ASP A 213 -9.12 -10.02 -2.61
C ASP A 213 -9.80 -11.15 -1.82
N PRO A 214 -9.42 -12.41 -2.04
CA PRO A 214 -9.77 -13.49 -1.13
C PRO A 214 -9.17 -13.23 0.26
N LEU A 215 -9.76 -13.86 1.28
CA LEU A 215 -9.18 -13.87 2.62
C LEU A 215 -7.74 -14.39 2.56
N THR A 216 -6.81 -13.60 3.10
CA THR A 216 -5.41 -14.00 3.15
C THR A 216 -5.24 -15.00 4.29
N PRO A 217 -4.77 -16.24 4.04
CA PRO A 217 -4.47 -17.15 5.12
C PRO A 217 -3.26 -16.64 5.93
N THR A 218 -3.12 -17.13 7.14
CA THR A 218 -1.89 -16.92 7.93
C THR A 218 -0.76 -17.75 7.34
N TYR A 219 0.40 -17.12 7.15
CA TYR A 219 1.62 -17.77 6.69
C TYR A 219 2.62 -17.91 7.83
N THR A 220 3.31 -19.05 7.90
CA THR A 220 4.42 -19.26 8.83
C THR A 220 5.72 -19.47 8.07
N PHE A 221 6.80 -19.00 8.68
CA PHE A 221 8.14 -19.08 8.13
C PHE A 221 9.14 -19.48 9.22
N THR A 222 10.23 -20.09 8.79
CA THR A 222 11.37 -20.45 9.63
C THR A 222 12.62 -19.72 9.19
N LEU A 223 13.33 -19.10 10.13
CA LEU A 223 14.60 -18.44 9.88
C LEU A 223 15.62 -19.45 9.32
N ARG A 224 16.28 -19.09 8.21
CA ARG A 224 17.27 -19.95 7.56
C ARG A 224 18.48 -20.19 8.46
N GLU A 225 19.02 -19.11 9.03
CA GLU A 225 20.18 -19.12 9.93
C GLU A 225 20.19 -17.83 10.77
N GLY A 226 20.84 -17.85 11.94
CA GLY A 226 21.00 -16.70 12.84
C GLY A 226 20.04 -16.69 14.04
N GLU A 227 20.02 -15.57 14.77
CA GLU A 227 19.15 -15.33 15.92
C GLU A 227 18.50 -13.95 15.82
N ILE A 228 17.18 -13.89 15.97
CA ILE A 228 16.41 -12.65 16.01
C ILE A 228 15.90 -12.45 17.44
N ASN A 229 16.34 -11.37 18.10
CA ASN A 229 15.97 -11.11 19.49
C ASN A 229 14.85 -10.05 19.64
N THR A 230 14.60 -9.21 18.62
CA THR A 230 13.58 -8.12 18.62
C THR A 230 13.61 -7.19 19.85
N LYS A 231 14.70 -7.22 20.63
CA LYS A 231 14.83 -6.41 21.83
C LYS A 231 15.16 -4.99 21.41
N THR A 232 14.48 -4.02 22.03
CA THR A 232 14.89 -2.63 21.93
C THR A 232 16.19 -2.47 22.71
N LYS A 233 17.27 -2.09 22.02
CA LYS A 233 18.52 -1.70 22.68
C LYS A 233 18.27 -0.45 23.49
N MET A 234 18.56 -0.53 24.79
CA MET A 234 18.43 0.63 25.67
C MET A 234 19.68 1.51 25.56
N TYR A 235 19.55 2.82 25.79
CA TYR A 235 20.65 3.78 25.58
C TYR A 235 21.90 3.52 26.44
N TRP A 236 21.78 2.72 27.51
CA TRP A 236 22.91 2.29 28.34
C TRP A 236 23.65 1.05 27.80
N GLU A 237 23.11 0.36 26.80
CA GLU A 237 23.72 -0.85 26.20
C GLU A 237 24.64 -0.54 25.02
N VAL A 238 24.74 0.74 24.61
CA VAL A 238 25.48 1.20 23.42
C VAL A 238 26.87 1.78 23.78
N ASN A 239 27.20 1.88 25.07
CA ASN A 239 28.41 2.54 25.57
C ASN A 239 29.50 1.59 26.10
N ASP A 240 29.46 0.30 25.75
CA ASP A 240 30.49 -0.69 26.12
C ASP A 240 31.33 -1.14 24.91
#